data_AF-K0CFK1-F1
#
_entry.id   AF-K0CFK1-F1
#
_cell.length_a   1.000
_cell.length_b   1.000
_cell.length_c   1.000
_cell.angle_alpha   90.00
_cell.angle_beta   90.00
_cell.angle_gamma   90.00
#
_symmetry.space_group_name_H-M   'P 1'
#
loop_
_entity.id
_entity.type
_entity.pdbx_description
1 polymer ?
#
loop_
_entity_poly.entity_id
_entity_poly.type
_entity_poly.pdbx_seq_one_letter_code
_entity_poly.pdbx_strand_id
1 'polypeptide(L)'
;MNPAQSTQPTQSTQEKQYFDLHTTGIGYLNRIREVSPKKGNPFLACNIAALSGAADDVVYTRFDCRVSGKEAEALVRQYEDAVKQDQKVLISFKIGDLWADTFTYTKGDKTGQTGVSLKARLLFISWIKVNGQLVYKAEKAERPQLEQDPSGQASQGGQDDQAEATSSEDSPAPAAEASSSPKEAPRQSAQIALPETVQLSKDAPDFQERKAALKQQGYRFDGQAKVWRLPTDAAKSAIEAQHQANAQDWARSAQATA
;
A
#
# COMPACT_ATOMS: atom_id res chain seq x y z
N MET A 1 -32.72 10.71 68.99
CA MET A 1 -33.11 10.80 67.58
C MET A 1 -31.85 10.59 66.74
N ASN A 2 -31.70 9.43 66.11
CA ASN A 2 -30.60 9.11 65.21
C ASN A 2 -31.22 8.92 63.82
N PRO A 3 -30.84 9.68 62.77
CA PRO A 3 -31.38 9.45 61.45
C PRO A 3 -30.72 8.21 60.81
N ALA A 4 -31.56 7.34 60.27
CA ALA A 4 -31.20 6.13 59.55
C ALA A 4 -30.34 6.44 58.33
N GLN A 5 -29.22 5.73 58.18
CA GLN A 5 -28.44 5.71 56.95
C GLN A 5 -29.21 4.89 55.90
N SER A 6 -29.61 5.55 54.80
CA SER A 6 -30.13 4.88 53.62
C SER A 6 -29.00 4.17 52.89
N THR A 7 -29.04 2.84 52.87
CA THR A 7 -28.19 2.01 52.01
C THR A 7 -28.69 2.12 50.57
N GLN A 8 -27.91 2.73 49.67
CA GLN A 8 -28.19 2.71 48.23
C GLN A 8 -27.74 1.36 47.63
N PRO A 9 -28.53 0.72 46.76
CA PRO A 9 -28.11 -0.49 46.06
C PRO A 9 -27.11 -0.15 44.95
N THR A 10 -25.91 -0.72 45.02
CA THR A 10 -24.90 -0.64 43.96
C THR A 10 -25.37 -1.46 42.76
N GLN A 11 -25.80 -0.79 41.69
CA GLN A 11 -26.10 -1.44 40.41
C GLN A 11 -24.79 -1.79 39.70
N SER A 12 -24.40 -3.06 39.73
CA SER A 12 -23.34 -3.60 38.88
C SER A 12 -23.85 -3.70 37.45
N THR A 13 -23.53 -2.72 36.60
CA THR A 13 -23.74 -2.82 35.15
C THR A 13 -22.81 -3.92 34.62
N GLN A 14 -23.38 -5.05 34.22
CA GLN A 14 -22.64 -6.08 33.48
C GLN A 14 -22.27 -5.52 32.10
N GLU A 15 -20.98 -5.25 31.91
CA GLU A 15 -20.43 -4.87 30.61
C GLU A 15 -20.60 -6.03 29.62
N LYS A 16 -21.31 -5.79 28.53
CA LYS A 16 -21.43 -6.78 27.46
C LYS A 16 -20.09 -6.89 26.74
N GLN A 17 -19.53 -8.09 26.73
CA GLN A 17 -18.31 -8.41 25.99
C GLN A 17 -18.66 -8.76 24.54
N TYR A 18 -17.85 -8.29 23.61
CA TYR A 18 -18.00 -8.55 22.17
C TYR A 18 -16.68 -9.09 21.61
N PHE A 19 -16.77 -9.86 20.53
CA PHE A 19 -15.61 -10.28 19.75
C PHE A 19 -15.56 -9.46 18.47
N ASP A 20 -14.42 -8.85 18.18
CA ASP A 20 -14.22 -8.07 16.96
C ASP A 20 -13.35 -8.83 15.95
N LEU A 21 -13.78 -8.80 14.68
CA LEU A 21 -12.95 -9.18 13.55
C LEU A 21 -12.37 -7.91 12.91
N HIS A 22 -11.05 -7.79 12.92
CA HIS A 22 -10.34 -6.63 12.37
C HIS A 22 -9.35 -7.02 11.27
N THR A 23 -9.33 -6.22 10.21
CA THR A 23 -8.32 -6.29 9.15
C THR A 23 -7.63 -4.93 9.02
N THR A 24 -6.31 -4.94 8.97
CA THR A 24 -5.49 -3.74 8.75
C THR A 24 -4.75 -3.85 7.43
N GLY A 25 -4.56 -2.74 6.75
CA GLY A 25 -3.83 -2.73 5.49
C GLY A 25 -3.60 -1.32 4.96
N ILE A 26 -3.00 -1.26 3.77
CA ILE A 26 -2.85 -0.03 3.00
C ILE A 26 -3.70 -0.10 1.73
N GLY A 27 -4.25 1.02 1.32
CA GLY A 27 -5.13 1.07 0.16
C GLY A 27 -5.45 2.48 -0.29
N TYR A 28 -5.90 2.60 -1.53
CA TYR A 28 -6.35 3.89 -2.06
C TYR A 28 -7.78 4.17 -1.64
N LEU A 29 -8.02 5.36 -1.11
CA LEU A 29 -9.34 5.86 -0.75
C LEU A 29 -10.02 6.43 -1.99
N ASN A 30 -11.15 5.86 -2.36
CA ASN A 30 -11.89 6.17 -3.58
C ASN A 30 -13.38 6.37 -3.28
N ARG A 31 -14.09 7.00 -4.22
CA ARG A 31 -15.57 7.05 -4.29
C ARG A 31 -16.25 7.34 -2.94
N ILE A 32 -15.89 8.45 -2.32
CA ILE A 32 -16.53 8.95 -1.09
C ILE A 32 -17.94 9.44 -1.45
N ARG A 33 -18.93 9.00 -0.69
CA ARG A 33 -20.34 9.36 -0.89
C ARG A 33 -21.12 9.34 0.41
N GLU A 34 -22.06 10.24 0.54
CA GLU A 34 -23.08 10.16 1.57
C GLU A 34 -24.20 9.22 1.09
N VAL A 35 -24.58 8.27 1.93
CA VAL A 35 -25.65 7.30 1.66
C VAL A 35 -26.78 7.56 2.63
N SER A 36 -27.93 7.93 2.09
CA SER A 36 -29.18 8.11 2.84
C SER A 36 -30.07 6.88 2.67
N PRO A 37 -30.08 5.94 3.62
CA PRO A 37 -30.94 4.76 3.54
C PRO A 37 -32.41 5.14 3.72
N LYS A 38 -33.34 4.30 3.21
CA LYS A 38 -34.79 4.49 3.42
C LYS A 38 -35.19 4.46 4.90
N LYS A 39 -34.39 3.82 5.75
CA LYS A 39 -34.56 3.74 7.20
C LYS A 39 -33.20 3.94 7.87
N GLY A 40 -33.15 4.83 8.86
CA GLY A 40 -31.94 5.17 9.62
C GLY A 40 -31.30 6.46 9.14
N ASN A 41 -30.20 6.83 9.81
CA ASN A 41 -29.51 8.08 9.54
C ASN A 41 -28.61 7.96 8.30
N PRO A 42 -28.44 9.06 7.54
CA PRO A 42 -27.40 9.16 6.53
C PRO A 42 -26.03 8.80 7.11
N PHE A 43 -25.20 8.17 6.30
CA PHE A 43 -23.84 7.80 6.69
C PHE A 43 -22.87 7.99 5.55
N LEU A 44 -21.61 8.27 5.90
CA LEU A 44 -20.54 8.36 4.93
C LEU A 44 -20.07 6.96 4.54
N ALA A 45 -19.90 6.73 3.24
CA ALA A 45 -19.35 5.51 2.68
C ALA A 45 -18.19 5.84 1.74
N CYS A 46 -17.21 4.95 1.69
CA CYS A 46 -16.07 5.06 0.78
C CYS A 46 -15.71 3.70 0.20
N ASN A 47 -15.03 3.70 -0.94
CA ASN A 47 -14.42 2.50 -1.49
C ASN A 47 -12.92 2.49 -1.15
N ILE A 48 -12.40 1.39 -0.66
CA ILE A 48 -10.97 1.21 -0.42
C ILE A 48 -10.44 0.15 -1.39
N ALA A 49 -9.50 0.54 -2.25
CA ALA A 49 -8.74 -0.39 -3.06
C ALA A 49 -7.50 -0.83 -2.29
N ALA A 50 -7.65 -1.88 -1.49
CA ALA A 50 -6.60 -2.45 -0.64
C ALA A 50 -5.55 -3.14 -1.50
N LEU A 51 -4.28 -2.93 -1.14
CA LEU A 51 -3.13 -3.47 -1.86
C LEU A 51 -2.65 -4.76 -1.21
N SER A 52 -2.28 -5.74 -2.04
CA SER A 52 -1.65 -7.00 -1.64
C SER A 52 -0.72 -7.47 -2.76
N GLY A 53 0.20 -8.40 -2.49
CA GLY A 53 1.15 -8.91 -3.50
C GLY A 53 2.49 -8.19 -3.49
N ALA A 54 3.29 -8.43 -4.53
CA ALA A 54 4.63 -7.85 -4.67
C ALA A 54 4.56 -6.37 -5.08
N ALA A 55 5.65 -5.63 -4.88
CA ALA A 55 5.69 -4.21 -5.22
C ALA A 55 5.62 -3.93 -6.73
N ASP A 56 6.07 -4.89 -7.54
CA ASP A 56 6.02 -4.91 -9.00
C ASP A 56 4.80 -5.65 -9.57
N ASP A 57 4.07 -6.40 -8.73
CA ASP A 57 2.83 -7.10 -9.09
C ASP A 57 1.75 -6.90 -8.01
N VAL A 58 1.19 -5.69 -8.00
CA VAL A 58 0.21 -5.27 -6.99
C VAL A 58 -1.20 -5.75 -7.34
N VAL A 59 -1.79 -6.52 -6.44
CA VAL A 59 -3.18 -6.99 -6.50
C VAL A 59 -4.08 -6.07 -5.68
N TYR A 60 -5.22 -5.70 -6.27
CA TYR A 60 -6.20 -4.80 -5.66
C TYR A 60 -7.46 -5.53 -5.22
N THR A 61 -7.80 -5.45 -3.94
CA THR A 61 -9.08 -5.91 -3.40
C THR A 61 -9.94 -4.72 -3.00
N ARG A 62 -11.17 -4.64 -3.53
CA ARG A 62 -12.07 -3.51 -3.28
C ARG A 62 -13.02 -3.79 -2.12
N PHE A 63 -13.03 -2.90 -1.13
CA PHE A 63 -13.99 -2.91 -0.04
C PHE A 63 -14.92 -1.69 -0.15
N ASP A 64 -16.23 -1.90 -0.08
CA ASP A 64 -17.21 -0.84 0.15
C ASP A 64 -17.41 -0.66 1.66
N CYS A 65 -16.80 0.40 2.20
CA CYS A 65 -16.75 0.64 3.63
C CYS A 65 -17.79 1.66 4.07
N ARG A 66 -18.55 1.34 5.12
CA ARG A 66 -19.27 2.36 5.91
C ARG A 66 -18.29 2.99 6.90
N VAL A 67 -18.14 4.31 6.86
CA VAL A 67 -17.28 5.01 7.81
C VAL A 67 -17.98 5.07 9.16
N SER A 68 -17.39 4.44 10.16
CA SER A 68 -17.98 4.30 11.51
C SER A 68 -17.10 4.92 12.60
N GLY A 69 -15.79 5.04 12.36
CA GLY A 69 -14.90 5.77 13.25
C GLY A 69 -15.10 7.27 13.14
N LYS A 70 -15.26 7.96 14.28
CA LYS A 70 -15.47 9.43 14.31
C LYS A 70 -14.31 10.21 13.69
N GLU A 71 -13.08 9.88 14.06
CA GLU A 71 -11.88 10.51 13.50
C GLU A 71 -11.70 10.13 12.01
N ALA A 72 -11.95 8.86 11.68
CA ALA A 72 -11.93 8.41 10.30
C ALA A 72 -12.94 9.17 9.44
N GLU A 73 -14.14 9.47 9.95
CA GLU A 73 -15.15 10.28 9.25
C GLU A 73 -14.65 11.70 8.97
N ALA A 74 -14.08 12.36 9.98
CA ALA A 74 -13.52 13.71 9.82
C ALA A 74 -12.43 13.76 8.74
N LEU A 75 -11.51 12.79 8.76
CA LEU A 75 -10.44 12.67 7.77
C LEU A 75 -10.98 12.38 6.37
N VAL A 76 -11.92 11.44 6.23
CA VAL A 76 -12.51 11.12 4.92
C VAL A 76 -13.21 12.34 4.32
N ARG A 77 -13.92 13.14 5.13
CA ARG A 77 -14.53 14.40 4.66
C ARG A 77 -13.48 15.43 4.28
N GLN A 78 -12.41 15.58 5.07
CA GLN A 78 -11.32 16.52 4.78
C GLN A 78 -10.63 16.24 3.43
N TYR A 79 -10.46 14.96 3.07
CA TYR A 79 -9.81 14.56 1.82
C TYR A 79 -10.79 14.22 0.69
N GLU A 80 -12.08 14.56 0.84
CA GLU A 80 -13.10 14.28 -0.17
C GLU A 80 -12.80 15.00 -1.50
N ASP A 81 -12.40 16.27 -1.45
CA ASP A 81 -12.08 17.04 -2.65
C ASP A 81 -10.83 16.52 -3.36
N ALA A 82 -9.82 16.04 -2.62
CA ALA A 82 -8.64 15.40 -3.20
C ALA A 82 -9.03 14.14 -4.01
N VAL A 83 -9.93 13.32 -3.45
CA VAL A 83 -10.46 12.14 -4.16
C VAL A 83 -11.31 12.53 -5.37
N LYS A 84 -12.13 13.59 -5.27
CA LYS A 84 -12.92 14.11 -6.41
C LYS A 84 -12.05 14.66 -7.53
N GLN A 85 -10.88 15.20 -7.20
CA GLN A 85 -9.88 15.69 -8.15
C GLN A 85 -8.95 14.58 -8.68
N ASP A 86 -9.30 13.30 -8.46
CA ASP A 86 -8.53 12.13 -8.90
C ASP A 86 -7.08 12.10 -8.37
N GLN A 87 -6.83 12.74 -7.22
CA GLN A 87 -5.54 12.68 -6.56
C GLN A 87 -5.34 11.31 -5.90
N LYS A 88 -4.10 10.83 -5.87
CA LYS A 88 -3.77 9.54 -5.28
C LYS A 88 -3.75 9.65 -3.75
N VAL A 89 -4.89 9.36 -3.12
CA VAL A 89 -5.02 9.32 -1.66
C VAL A 89 -4.79 7.89 -1.16
N LEU A 90 -3.58 7.62 -0.67
CA LEU A 90 -3.20 6.34 -0.07
C LEU A 90 -3.33 6.40 1.45
N ILE A 91 -4.01 5.44 2.05
CA ILE A 91 -4.25 5.39 3.49
C ILE A 91 -3.76 4.08 4.10
N SER A 92 -3.33 4.13 5.36
CA SER A 92 -3.28 2.94 6.22
C SER A 92 -4.57 2.90 7.04
N PHE A 93 -5.28 1.79 6.97
CA PHE A 93 -6.62 1.66 7.53
C PHE A 93 -6.74 0.47 8.48
N LYS A 94 -7.73 0.55 9.36
CA LYS A 94 -8.31 -0.57 10.09
C LYS A 94 -9.78 -0.66 9.74
N ILE A 95 -10.17 -1.77 9.12
CA ILE A 95 -11.58 -2.10 8.89
C ILE A 95 -12.00 -3.22 9.85
N GLY A 96 -13.28 -3.25 10.19
CA GLY A 96 -13.87 -4.31 11.00
C GLY A 96 -15.12 -4.87 10.35
N ASP A 97 -15.50 -6.05 10.85
CA ASP A 97 -16.71 -6.76 10.43
C ASP A 97 -16.77 -6.89 8.91
N LEU A 98 -15.83 -7.61 8.31
CA LEU A 98 -15.86 -7.87 6.87
C LEU A 98 -16.95 -8.91 6.56
N TRP A 99 -17.81 -8.61 5.58
CA TRP A 99 -18.75 -9.59 5.02
C TRP A 99 -18.89 -9.44 3.51
N ALA A 100 -19.23 -10.54 2.84
CA ALA A 100 -19.59 -10.53 1.43
C ALA A 100 -21.10 -10.26 1.27
N ASP A 101 -21.44 -9.38 0.33
CA ASP A 101 -22.82 -9.09 -0.05
C ASP A 101 -23.02 -9.37 -1.54
N THR A 102 -24.02 -10.18 -1.87
CA THR A 102 -24.34 -10.51 -3.25
C THR A 102 -25.35 -9.52 -3.81
N PHE A 103 -25.17 -9.11 -5.06
CA PHE A 103 -26.12 -8.26 -5.75
C PHE A 103 -26.30 -8.74 -7.19
N THR A 104 -27.44 -8.43 -7.79
CA THR A 104 -27.66 -8.71 -9.21
C THR A 104 -27.31 -7.49 -10.03
N TYR A 105 -26.49 -7.66 -11.07
CA TYR A 105 -26.22 -6.59 -12.02
C TYR A 105 -27.51 -6.24 -12.78
N THR A 106 -27.90 -4.98 -12.74
CA THR A 106 -29.11 -4.48 -13.43
C THR A 106 -28.81 -3.77 -14.74
N LYS A 107 -27.53 -3.52 -15.04
CA LYS A 107 -27.04 -2.78 -16.22
C LYS A 107 -25.72 -3.35 -16.72
N GLY A 108 -25.44 -3.16 -18.01
CA GLY A 108 -24.21 -3.58 -18.70
C GLY A 108 -24.21 -5.04 -19.13
N ASP A 109 -23.07 -5.51 -19.65
CA ASP A 109 -22.96 -6.84 -20.28
C ASP A 109 -23.18 -8.01 -19.30
N LYS A 110 -23.02 -7.75 -17.99
CA LYS A 110 -23.23 -8.74 -16.92
C LYS A 110 -24.65 -8.71 -16.35
N THR A 111 -25.59 -8.00 -16.98
CA THR A 111 -26.97 -7.89 -16.48
C THR A 111 -27.59 -9.26 -16.22
N GLY A 112 -28.25 -9.41 -15.07
CA GLY A 112 -28.85 -10.67 -14.61
C GLY A 112 -27.88 -11.60 -13.86
N GLN A 113 -26.57 -11.37 -13.91
CA GLN A 113 -25.59 -12.16 -13.17
C GLN A 113 -25.49 -11.70 -11.71
N THR A 114 -25.10 -12.63 -10.83
CA THR A 114 -24.77 -12.33 -9.43
C THR A 114 -23.34 -11.79 -9.33
N GLY A 115 -23.20 -10.57 -8.84
CA GLY A 115 -21.95 -9.98 -8.38
C GLY A 115 -21.78 -10.14 -6.87
N VAL A 116 -20.53 -9.99 -6.42
CA VAL A 116 -20.17 -9.97 -4.99
C VAL A 116 -19.51 -8.63 -4.68
N SER A 117 -19.93 -7.99 -3.59
CA SER A 117 -19.30 -6.80 -3.02
C SER A 117 -18.80 -7.13 -1.62
N LEU A 118 -17.53 -6.82 -1.34
CA LEU A 118 -16.97 -6.94 -0.01
C LEU A 118 -17.33 -5.67 0.78
N LYS A 119 -18.05 -5.82 1.87
CA LYS A 119 -18.49 -4.73 2.73
C LYS A 119 -17.80 -4.81 4.08
N ALA A 120 -17.45 -3.65 4.62
CA ALA A 120 -16.82 -3.55 5.93
C ALA A 120 -17.15 -2.22 6.62
N ARG A 121 -16.70 -2.08 7.86
CA ARG A 121 -16.73 -0.81 8.60
C ARG A 121 -15.34 -0.21 8.64
N LEU A 122 -15.17 1.03 8.16
CA LEU A 122 -13.92 1.77 8.36
C LEU A 122 -13.91 2.33 9.79
N LEU A 123 -13.01 1.82 10.60
CA LEU A 123 -12.91 2.13 12.03
C LEU A 123 -11.85 3.17 12.32
N PHE A 124 -10.71 3.10 11.62
CA PHE A 124 -9.57 3.97 11.91
C PHE A 124 -8.68 4.16 10.67
N ILE A 125 -8.06 5.34 10.57
CA ILE A 125 -7.04 5.67 9.58
C ILE A 125 -5.77 6.05 10.35
N SER A 126 -4.69 5.30 10.16
CA SER A 126 -3.43 5.52 10.88
C SER A 126 -2.57 6.61 10.26
N TRP A 127 -2.59 6.74 8.93
CA TRP A 127 -1.90 7.79 8.19
C TRP A 127 -2.50 7.95 6.80
N ILE A 128 -2.27 9.12 6.19
CA ILE A 128 -2.73 9.47 4.84
C ILE A 128 -1.56 10.06 4.05
N LYS A 129 -1.37 9.57 2.83
CA LYS A 129 -0.49 10.15 1.82
C LYS A 129 -1.31 10.64 0.64
N VAL A 130 -1.05 11.86 0.18
CA VAL A 130 -1.63 12.41 -1.04
C VAL A 130 -0.51 12.59 -2.05
N ASN A 131 -0.64 11.95 -3.23
CA ASN A 131 0.40 11.95 -4.27
C ASN A 131 1.80 11.57 -3.76
N GLY A 132 1.86 10.63 -2.81
CA GLY A 132 3.10 10.15 -2.20
C GLY A 132 3.59 10.94 -0.99
N GLN A 133 3.08 12.15 -0.74
CA GLN A 133 3.46 12.97 0.40
C GLN A 133 2.60 12.65 1.63
N LEU A 134 3.24 12.40 2.78
CA LEU A 134 2.56 12.17 4.06
C LEU A 134 1.93 13.48 4.56
N VAL A 135 0.61 13.51 4.68
CA VAL A 135 -0.17 14.71 5.06
C VAL A 135 -0.86 14.55 6.42
N TYR A 136 -1.05 13.33 6.88
CA TYR A 136 -1.60 13.03 8.20
C TYR A 136 -0.99 11.74 8.75
N LYS A 137 -0.76 11.70 10.06
CA LYS A 137 -0.36 10.52 10.83
C LYS A 137 -0.96 10.62 12.22
N ALA A 138 -1.67 9.59 12.65
CA ALA A 138 -2.26 9.52 13.98
C ALA A 138 -1.17 9.33 15.06
N GLU A 139 -1.30 10.02 16.19
CA GLU A 139 -0.49 9.75 17.37
C GLU A 139 -1.03 8.49 18.07
N LYS A 140 -0.40 7.36 17.76
CA LYS A 140 -0.46 6.07 18.48
C LYS A 140 -1.87 5.43 18.60
N ALA A 141 -2.17 4.49 17.71
CA ALA A 141 -3.08 3.37 18.01
C ALA A 141 -2.26 2.19 18.54
N GLU A 142 -1.68 2.33 19.74
CA GLU A 142 -1.08 1.18 20.41
C GLU A 142 -2.20 0.29 20.94
N ARG A 143 -2.17 -0.96 20.49
CA ARG A 143 -2.82 -2.08 21.14
C ARG A 143 -2.38 -2.07 22.62
N PRO A 144 -3.23 -2.38 23.61
CA PRO A 144 -2.75 -2.71 24.94
C PRO A 144 -1.73 -3.84 24.76
N GLN A 145 -0.45 -3.56 25.00
CA GLN A 145 0.49 -4.63 25.29
C GLN A 145 -0.05 -5.28 26.55
N LEU A 146 -0.51 -6.53 26.42
CA LEU A 146 -0.57 -7.42 27.56
C LEU A 146 0.82 -7.37 28.20
N GLU A 147 0.91 -6.77 29.38
CA GLU A 147 2.13 -6.72 30.17
C GLU A 147 2.66 -8.15 30.33
N GLN A 148 3.97 -8.25 30.16
CA GLN A 148 4.74 -9.47 30.22
C GLN A 148 4.67 -10.09 31.60
N ASP A 149 4.56 -11.42 31.66
CA ASP A 149 5.05 -12.18 32.81
C ASP A 149 6.37 -12.87 32.39
N PRO A 150 7.55 -12.42 32.86
CA PRO A 150 8.81 -13.07 32.56
C PRO A 150 9.09 -14.12 33.65
N SER A 151 8.40 -15.24 33.60
CA SER A 151 8.79 -16.44 34.36
C SER A 151 9.41 -17.44 33.40
N GLY A 152 10.74 -17.39 33.33
CA GLY A 152 11.52 -18.40 32.62
C GLY A 152 11.43 -19.75 33.30
N GLN A 153 11.35 -20.81 32.49
CA GLN A 153 12.00 -22.07 32.82
C GLN A 153 12.39 -22.79 31.54
N ALA A 154 13.71 -22.95 31.41
CA ALA A 154 14.36 -23.80 30.44
C ALA A 154 13.99 -25.25 30.67
N SER A 155 13.87 -26.02 29.59
CA SER A 155 14.14 -27.46 29.59
C SER A 155 14.65 -27.84 28.21
N GLN A 156 15.97 -28.03 28.12
CA GLN A 156 16.64 -28.79 27.09
C GLN A 156 16.82 -30.24 27.58
N GLY A 157 16.72 -31.17 26.64
CA GLY A 157 17.03 -32.61 26.70
C GLY A 157 16.17 -33.29 25.64
N GLY A 158 16.66 -33.64 24.44
CA GLY A 158 17.61 -34.73 24.14
C GLY A 158 16.93 -36.10 24.34
N GLN A 159 16.95 -37.11 23.49
CA GLN A 159 17.38 -37.39 22.11
C GLN A 159 16.90 -38.84 21.83
N ASP A 160 16.60 -39.16 20.57
CA ASP A 160 16.72 -40.46 19.88
C ASP A 160 15.76 -41.67 20.13
N ASP A 161 15.70 -42.47 19.04
CA ASP A 161 15.08 -43.79 18.77
C ASP A 161 13.57 -43.87 18.44
N GLN A 162 13.08 -44.60 17.43
CA GLN A 162 13.62 -45.29 16.24
C GLN A 162 12.40 -45.74 15.39
N ALA A 163 12.57 -45.73 14.06
CA ALA A 163 11.89 -46.48 12.98
C ALA A 163 10.44 -47.01 13.13
N GLU A 164 9.60 -46.77 12.10
CA GLU A 164 9.26 -47.84 11.14
C GLU A 164 8.70 -47.25 9.83
N ALA A 165 9.12 -47.85 8.72
CA ALA A 165 8.77 -47.51 7.35
C ALA A 165 7.36 -48.00 6.99
N THR A 166 6.68 -47.31 6.07
CA THR A 166 6.10 -48.01 4.90
C THR A 166 6.17 -47.12 3.67
N SER A 167 6.69 -47.72 2.63
CA SER A 167 6.95 -47.20 1.31
C SER A 167 5.72 -47.38 0.42
N SER A 168 5.48 -46.42 -0.47
CA SER A 168 5.00 -46.73 -1.83
C SER A 168 5.29 -45.52 -2.72
N GLU A 169 6.42 -45.61 -3.41
CA GLU A 169 6.69 -44.90 -4.66
C GLU A 169 5.77 -45.45 -5.76
N ASP A 170 5.20 -44.56 -6.56
CA ASP A 170 5.10 -44.79 -8.00
C ASP A 170 5.29 -43.44 -8.71
N SER A 171 6.44 -43.33 -9.37
CA SER A 171 6.76 -42.32 -10.37
C SER A 171 7.18 -43.11 -11.60
N PRO A 172 6.95 -42.60 -12.82
CA PRO A 172 8.03 -41.79 -13.38
C PRO A 172 7.57 -40.61 -14.27
N ALA A 173 8.39 -39.56 -14.25
CA ALA A 173 8.49 -38.50 -15.29
C ALA A 173 9.39 -39.01 -16.46
N PRO A 174 9.97 -38.19 -17.38
CA PRO A 174 9.65 -36.87 -17.98
C PRO A 174 9.87 -36.83 -19.52
N ALA A 175 9.59 -35.70 -20.21
CA ALA A 175 10.27 -35.14 -21.43
C ALA A 175 9.38 -34.01 -22.03
N ALA A 176 9.76 -32.72 -22.04
CA ALA A 176 10.77 -32.02 -22.86
C ALA A 176 10.29 -31.58 -24.28
N GLU A 177 10.27 -30.25 -24.46
CA GLU A 177 10.58 -29.45 -25.68
C GLU A 177 9.54 -29.06 -26.77
N ALA A 178 9.43 -27.72 -26.92
CA ALA A 178 9.55 -26.89 -28.15
C ALA A 178 8.31 -26.39 -28.96
N SER A 179 8.13 -25.06 -28.86
CA SER A 179 7.98 -24.03 -29.93
C SER A 179 6.80 -24.01 -30.92
N SER A 180 6.04 -22.89 -30.88
CA SER A 180 5.97 -21.92 -32.02
C SER A 180 5.24 -20.61 -31.63
N SER A 181 5.90 -19.47 -31.85
CA SER A 181 5.40 -18.08 -31.71
C SER A 181 4.60 -17.59 -32.96
N PRO A 182 4.36 -16.28 -33.19
CA PRO A 182 3.17 -15.51 -32.80
C PRO A 182 2.45 -14.87 -34.01
N LYS A 183 1.30 -14.20 -33.81
CA LYS A 183 0.77 -13.22 -34.79
C LYS A 183 0.21 -11.96 -34.13
N GLU A 184 0.63 -10.86 -34.74
CA GLU A 184 0.65 -9.46 -34.35
C GLU A 184 -0.70 -8.71 -34.45
N ALA A 185 -0.72 -7.51 -33.85
CA ALA A 185 -1.81 -6.57 -33.54
C ALA A 185 -2.47 -5.85 -34.76
N PRO A 186 -3.29 -4.78 -34.56
CA PRO A 186 -2.72 -3.44 -34.33
C PRO A 186 -3.50 -2.43 -33.42
N ARG A 187 -2.69 -1.60 -32.72
CA ARG A 187 -2.81 -0.12 -32.46
C ARG A 187 -3.95 0.37 -31.53
N GLN A 188 -3.72 1.24 -30.53
CA GLN A 188 -3.13 2.60 -30.66
C GLN A 188 -2.65 3.19 -29.29
N SER A 189 -1.37 3.60 -29.28
CA SER A 189 -0.75 4.78 -28.62
C SER A 189 -1.41 5.51 -27.42
N ALA A 190 -0.73 5.47 -26.27
CA ALA A 190 -0.55 6.62 -25.36
C ALA A 190 0.78 6.46 -24.60
N GLN A 191 1.51 7.57 -24.46
CA GLN A 191 2.94 7.63 -24.12
C GLN A 191 3.33 6.94 -22.79
N ILE A 192 4.35 6.10 -22.85
CA ILE A 192 5.06 5.54 -21.69
C ILE A 192 5.93 6.66 -21.11
N ALA A 193 5.51 7.23 -19.98
CA ALA A 193 6.37 8.07 -19.17
C ALA A 193 7.44 7.18 -18.51
N LEU A 194 8.71 7.42 -18.85
CA LEU A 194 9.85 6.66 -18.36
C LEU A 194 10.01 6.87 -16.84
N PRO A 195 10.24 5.80 -16.05
CA PRO A 195 10.41 5.91 -14.60
C PRO A 195 11.73 6.61 -14.22
N GLU A 196 11.70 7.48 -13.21
CA GLU A 196 12.85 8.29 -12.74
C GLU A 196 14.05 7.48 -12.21
N THR A 197 13.88 6.19 -11.92
CA THR A 197 14.94 5.30 -11.44
C THR A 197 14.93 3.98 -12.18
N VAL A 198 16.04 3.66 -12.82
CA VAL A 198 16.25 2.36 -13.49
C VAL A 198 17.35 1.60 -12.77
N GLN A 199 17.03 0.42 -12.23
CA GLN A 199 18.00 -0.54 -11.72
C GLN A 199 18.45 -1.46 -12.85
N LEU A 200 19.75 -1.51 -13.10
CA LEU A 200 20.34 -2.47 -14.04
C LEU A 200 21.15 -3.51 -13.28
N SER A 201 20.79 -4.77 -13.48
CA SER A 201 21.63 -5.89 -13.09
C SER A 201 22.84 -5.98 -14.03
N LYS A 202 24.02 -6.22 -13.46
CA LYS A 202 25.29 -6.35 -14.19
C LYS A 202 25.36 -7.64 -15.02
N ASP A 203 24.50 -8.62 -14.71
CA ASP A 203 24.52 -9.95 -15.30
C ASP A 203 23.59 -10.09 -16.52
N ALA A 204 22.99 -8.98 -16.97
CA ALA A 204 22.12 -8.98 -18.14
C ALA A 204 22.95 -8.92 -19.45
N PRO A 205 22.65 -9.76 -20.46
CA PRO A 205 23.39 -9.78 -21.73
C PRO A 205 23.25 -8.47 -22.54
N ASP A 206 22.21 -7.68 -22.28
CA ASP A 206 21.92 -6.37 -22.89
C ASP A 206 22.42 -5.17 -22.04
N PHE A 207 23.26 -5.42 -21.03
CA PHE A 207 23.72 -4.40 -20.08
C PHE A 207 24.42 -3.21 -20.74
N GLN A 208 25.27 -3.44 -21.75
CA GLN A 208 26.01 -2.37 -22.41
C GLN A 208 25.10 -1.48 -23.26
N GLU A 209 24.11 -2.07 -23.94
CA GLU A 209 23.15 -1.34 -24.78
C GLU A 209 22.22 -0.47 -23.91
N ARG A 210 21.69 -1.04 -22.81
CA ARG A 210 20.87 -0.28 -21.86
C ARG A 210 21.65 0.82 -21.15
N LYS A 211 22.92 0.57 -20.80
CA LYS A 211 23.82 1.59 -20.26
C LYS A 211 24.09 2.71 -21.25
N ALA A 212 24.28 2.39 -22.53
CA ALA A 212 24.45 3.37 -23.59
C ALA A 212 23.17 4.21 -23.79
N ALA A 213 22.00 3.56 -23.83
CA ALA A 213 20.71 4.23 -23.95
C ALA A 213 20.44 5.17 -22.76
N LEU A 214 20.72 4.74 -21.53
CA LEU A 214 20.53 5.57 -20.34
C LEU A 214 21.48 6.77 -20.31
N LYS A 215 22.74 6.60 -20.73
CA LYS A 215 23.68 7.72 -20.88
C LYS A 215 23.20 8.70 -21.96
N GLN A 216 22.71 8.20 -23.09
CA GLN A 216 22.17 9.03 -24.17
C GLN A 216 20.91 9.80 -23.71
N GLN A 217 20.14 9.24 -22.79
CA GLN A 217 18.99 9.86 -22.14
C GLN A 217 19.35 10.75 -20.93
N GLY A 218 20.64 10.93 -20.64
CA GLY A 218 21.11 11.84 -19.59
C GLY A 218 21.11 11.28 -18.16
N TYR A 219 20.85 9.99 -17.99
CA TYR A 219 20.94 9.33 -16.68
C TYR A 219 22.40 9.17 -16.25
N ARG A 220 22.65 9.35 -14.95
CA ARG A 220 23.94 9.07 -14.31
C ARG A 220 23.80 7.96 -13.29
N PHE A 221 24.81 7.09 -13.23
CA PHE A 221 24.85 5.99 -12.27
C PHE A 221 25.26 6.51 -10.89
N ASP A 222 24.42 6.25 -9.91
CA ASP A 222 24.67 6.49 -8.49
C ASP A 222 25.31 5.24 -7.88
N GLY A 223 26.60 5.32 -7.56
CA GLY A 223 27.37 4.22 -7.01
C GLY A 223 27.00 3.85 -5.57
N GLN A 224 26.39 4.76 -4.80
CA GLN A 224 25.95 4.48 -3.44
C GLN A 224 24.65 3.67 -3.46
N ALA A 225 23.70 4.06 -4.31
CA ALA A 225 22.42 3.38 -4.44
C ALA A 225 22.40 2.26 -5.50
N LYS A 226 23.48 2.09 -6.27
CA LYS A 226 23.59 1.16 -7.41
C LYS A 226 22.44 1.32 -8.44
N VAL A 227 21.98 2.55 -8.68
CA VAL A 227 20.85 2.86 -9.58
C VAL A 227 21.23 3.93 -10.60
N TRP A 228 20.55 3.97 -11.75
CA TRP A 228 20.64 5.07 -12.70
C TRP A 228 19.57 6.12 -12.39
N ARG A 229 19.97 7.39 -12.22
CA ARG A 229 19.07 8.52 -11.94
C ARG A 229 19.21 9.61 -13.00
N LEU A 230 18.10 10.23 -13.35
CA LEU A 230 18.12 11.49 -14.10
C LEU A 230 18.58 12.60 -13.14
N PRO A 231 19.53 13.47 -13.51
CA PRO A 231 19.86 14.62 -12.69
C PRO A 231 18.62 15.51 -12.57
N THR A 232 18.13 15.70 -11.34
CA THR A 232 17.04 16.63 -11.00
C THR A 232 17.42 18.05 -11.42
N ASP A 233 16.43 18.91 -11.67
CA ASP A 233 16.64 20.28 -12.16
C ASP A 233 17.58 21.11 -11.26
N ALA A 234 17.54 20.87 -9.95
CA ALA A 234 18.47 21.45 -8.98
C ALA A 234 19.93 20.97 -9.18
N ALA A 235 20.14 19.71 -9.56
CA ALA A 235 21.46 19.16 -9.84
C ALA A 235 21.99 19.59 -11.22
N LYS A 236 21.10 19.74 -12.22
CA LYS A 236 21.46 20.33 -13.53
C LYS A 236 21.90 21.79 -13.37
N SER A 237 21.11 22.58 -12.63
CA SER A 237 21.42 23.99 -12.35
C SER A 237 22.73 24.15 -11.57
N ALA A 238 23.02 23.28 -10.60
CA ALA A 238 24.28 23.31 -9.84
C ALA A 238 25.50 22.96 -10.71
N ILE A 239 25.38 21.99 -11.61
CA ILE A 239 26.47 21.61 -12.52
C ILE A 239 26.71 22.70 -13.58
N GLU A 240 25.64 23.31 -14.10
CA GLU A 240 25.74 24.40 -15.08
C GLU A 240 26.34 25.66 -14.46
N ALA A 241 25.96 25.99 -13.22
CA ALA A 241 26.59 27.06 -12.44
C ALA A 241 28.08 26.78 -12.18
N GLN A 242 28.46 25.53 -11.90
CA GLN A 242 29.87 25.15 -11.71
C GLN A 242 30.68 25.26 -13.01
N HIS A 243 30.09 24.88 -14.15
CA HIS A 243 30.72 25.05 -15.47
C HIS A 243 30.88 26.52 -15.86
N GLN A 244 29.89 27.37 -15.57
CA GLN A 244 30.00 28.81 -15.76
C GLN A 244 31.05 29.44 -14.84
N ALA A 245 31.13 29.03 -13.58
CA ALA A 245 32.16 29.49 -12.65
C ALA A 245 33.56 29.11 -13.15
N ASN A 246 33.78 27.85 -13.55
CA ASN A 246 35.06 27.41 -14.10
C ASN A 246 35.42 28.12 -15.42
N ALA A 247 34.44 28.42 -16.28
CA ALA A 247 34.67 29.17 -17.51
C ALA A 247 35.04 30.64 -17.25
N GLN A 248 34.44 31.26 -16.22
CA GLN A 248 34.76 32.62 -15.80
C GLN A 248 36.15 32.71 -15.15
N ASP A 249 36.56 31.70 -14.37
CA ASP A 249 37.91 31.64 -13.81
C ASP A 249 39.00 31.42 -14.89
N TRP A 250 38.70 30.63 -15.93
CA TRP A 250 39.59 30.52 -17.10
C TRP A 250 39.71 31.84 -17.86
N ALA A 251 38.60 32.56 -18.06
CA ALA A 251 38.59 33.84 -18.76
C ALA A 251 39.33 34.95 -17.98
N ARG A 252 39.19 35.00 -16.64
CA ARG A 252 39.96 35.93 -15.79
C ARG A 252 41.45 35.59 -15.75
N SER A 253 41.81 34.31 -15.75
CA SER A 253 43.21 33.87 -15.80
C SER A 253 43.85 34.19 -17.15
N ALA A 254 43.10 34.15 -18.26
CA ALA A 254 43.58 34.53 -19.58
C ALA A 254 43.80 36.06 -19.74
N GLN A 255 43.04 36.90 -19.02
CA GLN A 255 43.20 38.36 -19.05
C GLN A 255 44.30 38.89 -18.10
N ALA A 256 44.72 38.11 -17.10
CA ALA A 256 45.78 38.51 -16.17
C ALA A 256 47.21 38.20 -16.67
N THR A 257 47.34 37.64 -17.88
CA THR A 257 48.64 37.26 -18.49
C THR A 257 48.96 38.04 -19.77
N ALA A 258 48.29 39.17 -19.99
CA ALA A 258 48.53 40.11 -21.10
C ALA A 258 49.05 41.46 -20.58
#